data_AF-C9Z8Z5-F1
#
_entry.id   AF-C9Z8Z5-F1
#
_cell.length_a   1.000
_cell.length_b   1.000
_cell.length_c   1.000
_cell.angle_alpha   90.00
_cell.angle_beta   90.00
_cell.angle_gamma   90.00
#
_symmetry.space_group_name_H-M   'P 1'
#
loop_
_entity.id
_entity.type
_entity.pdbx_description
1 polymer ?
#
loop_
_entity_poly.entity_id
_entity_poly.type
_entity_poly.pdbx_seq_one_letter_code
_entity_poly.pdbx_strand_id
1 'polypeptide(L)'
;MTRTLPAPPPRIARLPRNKAGYPIPWFVDYVDGEPDFRIADTRKRQGASVFRCCWLCGHALRNNVLGPAATQYAYVIGPMCAVNRVSSEPPAHRDCAVYAAIACPFLTTPGMRRRPIEGIPDTVQPDGVMIERNPGVALVWVTNTWRMIPGHALFDVDEPAEALWFAEGRPATHAEVLAAIDSGMPVLREAAEQDNDPEAALAYLDQQYARAQELLPAETAVG
;
A
#
# COMPACT_ATOMS: atom_id res chain seq x y z
N MET A 1 -26.06 3.13 1.12
CA MET A 1 -25.91 3.50 2.55
C MET A 1 -24.59 4.22 2.72
N THR A 2 -24.59 5.45 3.22
CA THR A 2 -23.37 6.23 3.45
C THR A 2 -22.66 5.64 4.67
N ARG A 3 -21.52 4.96 4.47
CA ARG A 3 -20.68 4.46 5.56
C ARG A 3 -20.19 5.64 6.39
N THR A 4 -20.43 5.64 7.70
CA THR A 4 -19.83 6.62 8.61
C THR A 4 -18.32 6.41 8.62
N LEU A 5 -17.57 7.46 8.26
CA LEU A 5 -16.10 7.39 8.28
C LEU A 5 -15.58 7.36 9.72
N PRO A 6 -14.52 6.59 10.02
CA PRO A 6 -13.83 6.70 11.29
C PRO A 6 -13.24 8.11 11.45
N ALA A 7 -12.95 8.51 12.69
CA ALA A 7 -12.28 9.78 12.95
C ALA A 7 -10.87 9.77 12.32
N PRO A 8 -10.54 10.72 11.43
CA PRO A 8 -9.21 10.80 10.84
C PRO A 8 -8.18 11.30 11.86
N PRO A 9 -6.91 10.84 11.77
CA PRO A 9 -5.85 11.44 12.56
C PRO A 9 -5.69 12.93 12.20
N PRO A 10 -5.16 13.79 13.10
CA PRO A 10 -5.16 15.25 12.92
C PRO A 10 -4.54 15.74 11.60
N ARG A 11 -3.55 15.03 11.05
CA ARG A 11 -2.90 15.38 9.77
C ARG A 11 -3.82 15.15 8.58
N ILE A 12 -4.54 14.03 8.58
CA ILE A 12 -5.54 13.69 7.55
C ILE A 12 -6.78 14.57 7.69
N ALA A 13 -7.18 14.90 8.91
CA ALA A 13 -8.36 15.75 9.18
C ALA A 13 -8.25 17.16 8.56
N ARG A 14 -7.01 17.64 8.32
CA ARG A 14 -6.70 18.95 7.73
C ARG A 14 -6.70 18.95 6.21
N LEU A 15 -6.75 17.78 5.57
CA LEU A 15 -6.77 17.68 4.11
C LEU A 15 -8.10 18.21 3.56
N PRO A 16 -8.10 18.77 2.33
CA PRO A 16 -9.34 19.09 1.64
C PRO A 16 -10.18 17.82 1.46
N ARG A 17 -11.50 17.99 1.35
CA ARG A 17 -12.44 16.88 1.17
C ARG A 17 -13.04 16.91 -0.23
N ASN A 18 -13.29 15.73 -0.81
CA ASN A 18 -14.03 15.62 -2.05
C ASN A 18 -15.54 15.85 -1.82
N LYS A 19 -16.33 15.86 -2.91
CA LYS A 19 -17.79 16.08 -2.88
C LYS A 19 -18.55 15.04 -2.04
N ALA A 20 -17.98 13.85 -1.85
CA ALA A 20 -18.54 12.78 -1.02
C ALA A 20 -18.06 12.83 0.45
N GLY A 21 -17.27 13.85 0.83
CA GLY A 21 -16.81 14.08 2.20
C GLY A 21 -15.55 13.31 2.59
N TYR A 22 -14.91 12.56 1.68
CA TYR A 22 -13.65 11.86 1.96
C TYR A 22 -12.46 12.82 1.90
N PRO A 23 -11.49 12.73 2.82
CA PRO A 23 -10.21 13.43 2.67
C PRO A 23 -9.55 13.08 1.34
N ILE A 24 -9.00 14.08 0.65
CA ILE A 24 -8.21 13.90 -0.57
C ILE A 24 -6.75 13.69 -0.13
N PRO A 25 -6.18 12.48 -0.27
CA PRO A 25 -4.78 12.25 0.08
C PRO A 25 -3.86 13.22 -0.66
N TRP A 26 -2.78 13.63 0.00
CA TRP A 26 -1.85 14.61 -0.53
C TRP A 26 -1.32 14.24 -1.91
N PHE A 27 -1.06 12.96 -2.16
CA PHE A 27 -0.55 12.46 -3.43
C PHE A 27 -1.48 12.64 -4.62
N VAL A 28 -2.80 12.79 -4.41
CA VAL A 28 -3.78 12.84 -5.48
C VAL A 28 -3.54 14.08 -6.35
N ASP A 29 -3.56 13.89 -7.66
CA ASP A 29 -3.43 14.98 -8.61
C ASP A 29 -4.79 15.64 -8.93
N TYR A 30 -4.75 16.83 -9.51
CA TYR A 30 -5.92 17.60 -9.89
C TYR A 30 -5.96 17.81 -11.40
N VAL A 31 -7.09 17.46 -12.02
CA VAL A 31 -7.36 17.68 -13.44
C VAL A 31 -8.50 18.70 -13.53
N ASP A 32 -8.26 19.81 -14.24
CA ASP A 32 -9.22 20.90 -14.39
C ASP A 32 -9.79 21.42 -13.05
N GLY A 33 -8.97 21.42 -12.01
CA GLY A 33 -9.32 21.89 -10.67
C GLY A 33 -10.07 20.87 -9.79
N GLU A 34 -10.33 19.66 -10.27
CA GLU A 34 -10.99 18.59 -9.52
C GLU A 34 -10.01 17.44 -9.19
N PRO A 35 -10.08 16.84 -8.00
CA PRO A 35 -9.18 15.76 -7.61
C PRO A 35 -9.48 14.47 -8.40
N ASP A 36 -8.45 13.89 -9.01
CA ASP A 36 -8.56 12.60 -9.71
C ASP A 36 -7.79 11.50 -8.97
N PHE A 37 -8.53 10.69 -8.21
CA PHE A 37 -8.00 9.58 -7.42
C PHE A 37 -7.38 8.45 -8.25
N ARG A 38 -7.49 8.49 -9.59
CA ARG A 38 -6.77 7.57 -10.48
C ARG A 38 -5.30 7.97 -10.64
N ILE A 39 -4.96 9.22 -10.35
CA ILE A 39 -3.64 9.81 -10.64
C ILE A 39 -2.91 10.09 -9.35
N ALA A 40 -1.73 9.49 -9.22
CA ALA A 40 -0.75 9.87 -8.22
C ALA A 40 0.24 10.87 -8.82
N ASP A 41 0.31 12.08 -8.25
CA ASP A 41 1.19 13.14 -8.73
C ASP A 41 2.67 12.72 -8.59
N THR A 42 3.36 12.59 -9.73
CA THR A 42 4.75 12.11 -9.81
C THR A 42 5.73 13.06 -9.12
N ARG A 43 5.46 14.38 -9.11
CA ARG A 43 6.28 15.38 -8.41
C ARG A 43 6.15 15.20 -6.91
N LYS A 44 4.92 14.98 -6.42
CA LYS A 44 4.66 14.68 -5.01
C LYS A 44 5.29 13.36 -4.60
N ARG A 45 5.27 12.36 -5.48
CA ARG A 45 5.93 11.07 -5.26
C ARG A 45 7.43 11.23 -5.09
N GLN A 46 8.09 11.93 -6.02
CA GLN A 46 9.51 12.24 -5.91
C GLN A 46 9.82 13.05 -4.65
N GLY A 47 9.00 14.05 -4.34
CA GLY A 47 9.11 14.85 -3.13
C GLY A 47 8.98 14.03 -1.85
N ALA A 48 8.05 13.06 -1.80
CA ALA A 48 7.89 12.17 -0.66
C ALA A 48 9.16 11.33 -0.41
N SER A 49 9.79 10.82 -1.47
CA SER A 49 11.04 10.06 -1.35
C SER A 49 12.21 10.93 -0.90
N VAL A 50 12.40 12.09 -1.54
CA VAL A 50 13.57 12.96 -1.32
C VAL A 50 13.47 13.68 0.03
N PHE A 51 12.31 14.25 0.34
CA PHE A 51 12.11 15.05 1.56
C PHE A 51 11.55 14.23 2.73
N ARG A 52 11.33 12.92 2.55
CA ARG A 52 10.72 12.01 3.52
C ARG A 52 9.37 12.55 4.02
N CYS A 53 8.48 12.83 3.08
CA CYS A 53 7.10 13.24 3.38
C CYS A 53 6.16 12.04 3.35
N CYS A 54 5.15 12.07 4.21
CA CYS A 54 4.11 11.06 4.27
C CYS A 54 3.30 11.08 2.99
N TRP A 55 3.19 9.93 2.33
CA TRP A 55 2.48 9.78 1.07
C TRP A 55 1.01 10.24 1.14
N LEU A 56 0.37 10.05 2.30
CA LEU A 56 -1.05 10.34 2.49
C LEU A 56 -1.33 11.77 2.94
N CYS A 57 -0.55 12.34 3.86
CA CYS A 57 -0.83 13.67 4.43
C CYS A 57 0.14 14.76 3.99
N GLY A 58 1.27 14.42 3.35
CA GLY A 58 2.29 15.36 2.88
C GLY A 58 3.21 15.92 3.98
N HIS A 59 2.97 15.61 5.25
CA HIS A 59 3.82 16.08 6.35
C HIS A 59 5.09 15.23 6.48
N ALA A 60 6.17 15.80 7.03
CA ALA A 60 7.42 15.09 7.27
C ALA A 60 7.23 13.81 8.11
N LEU A 61 7.87 12.72 7.68
CA LEU A 61 7.88 11.42 8.38
C LEU A 61 8.83 11.41 9.58
N ARG A 62 9.77 12.35 9.64
CA ARG A 62 10.77 12.40 10.72
C ARG A 62 10.11 12.54 12.08
N ASN A 63 10.55 11.71 13.02
CA ASN A 63 10.24 11.92 14.42
C ASN A 63 11.16 13.01 14.98
N ASN A 64 10.66 14.25 15.06
CA ASN A 64 11.45 15.40 15.53
C ASN A 64 11.70 15.40 17.04
N VAL A 65 11.02 14.53 17.80
CA VAL A 65 11.18 14.42 19.26
C VAL A 65 12.20 13.34 19.62
N LEU A 66 12.11 12.17 18.97
CA LEU A 66 12.95 11.01 19.26
C LEU A 66 14.08 10.80 18.23
N GLY A 67 14.15 11.65 17.21
CA GLY A 67 15.15 11.61 16.15
C GLY A 67 14.86 10.58 15.03
N PRO A 68 15.70 10.56 13.99
CA PRO A 68 15.51 9.69 12.81
C PRO A 68 15.50 8.20 13.13
N ALA A 69 16.27 7.76 14.13
CA ALA A 69 16.36 6.35 14.53
C ALA A 69 15.05 5.80 15.13
N ALA A 70 14.16 6.67 15.61
CA ALA A 70 12.85 6.31 16.14
C ALA A 70 11.72 6.56 15.13
N THR A 71 12.04 6.70 13.84
CA THR A 71 11.04 6.89 12.78
C THR A 71 10.55 5.55 12.26
N GLN A 72 9.25 5.30 12.36
CA GLN A 72 8.58 4.18 11.69
C GLN A 72 7.95 4.65 10.38
N TYR A 73 8.06 3.81 9.36
CA TYR A 73 7.50 4.00 8.03
C TYR A 73 6.38 2.98 7.82
N ALA A 74 5.23 3.42 7.33
CA ALA A 74 4.12 2.54 7.05
C ALA A 74 3.74 2.58 5.57
N TYR A 75 3.40 1.44 4.99
CA TYR A 75 2.91 1.33 3.62
C TYR A 75 1.50 0.75 3.63
N VAL A 76 0.64 1.20 2.74
CA VAL A 76 -0.67 0.58 2.48
C VAL A 76 -0.54 -0.24 1.21
N ILE A 77 -0.36 -1.55 1.37
CA ILE A 77 -0.01 -2.45 0.27
C ILE A 77 -0.97 -3.62 0.15
N GLY A 78 -0.94 -4.29 -1.00
CA GLY A 78 -1.67 -5.54 -1.21
C GLY A 78 -0.90 -6.76 -0.67
N PRO A 79 -1.55 -7.93 -0.60
CA PRO A 79 -0.95 -9.17 -0.12
C PRO A 79 0.29 -9.60 -0.91
N MET A 80 0.34 -9.36 -2.23
CA MET A 80 1.50 -9.78 -3.02
C MET A 80 2.77 -8.95 -2.71
N CYS A 81 2.60 -7.72 -2.26
CA CYS A 81 3.70 -6.90 -1.77
C CYS A 81 4.28 -7.45 -0.46
N ALA A 82 3.49 -8.16 0.34
CA ALA A 82 3.99 -8.87 1.53
C ALA A 82 4.88 -10.06 1.17
N VAL A 83 4.75 -10.59 -0.04
CA VAL A 83 5.60 -11.66 -0.55
C VAL A 83 6.87 -11.06 -1.17
N ASN A 84 6.73 -10.22 -2.20
CA ASN A 84 7.88 -9.72 -2.96
C ASN A 84 8.63 -8.53 -2.33
N ARG A 85 8.07 -7.91 -1.29
CA ARG A 85 8.61 -6.74 -0.56
C ARG A 85 8.82 -5.50 -1.42
N VAL A 86 8.01 -5.37 -2.48
CA VAL A 86 8.04 -4.23 -3.38
C VAL A 86 6.78 -3.38 -3.22
N SER A 87 6.98 -2.08 -3.09
CA SER A 87 5.92 -1.06 -3.17
C SER A 87 6.22 -0.09 -4.32
N SER A 88 5.18 0.34 -5.03
CA SER A 88 5.25 1.46 -5.97
C SER A 88 4.98 2.81 -5.30
N GLU A 89 4.51 2.80 -4.06
CA GLU A 89 4.14 4.00 -3.31
C GLU A 89 5.16 4.32 -2.19
N PRO A 90 5.48 5.61 -1.97
CA PRO A 90 6.30 6.05 -0.84
C PRO A 90 5.66 5.74 0.52
N PRO A 91 6.45 5.77 1.61
CA PRO A 91 5.93 5.52 2.95
C PRO A 91 5.01 6.64 3.48
N ALA A 92 4.21 6.28 4.47
CA ALA A 92 3.30 7.12 5.22
C ALA A 92 3.55 7.00 6.74
N HIS A 93 2.93 7.89 7.52
CA HIS A 93 2.80 7.67 8.96
C HIS A 93 1.89 6.48 9.22
N ARG A 94 2.18 5.70 10.26
CA ARG A 94 1.39 4.53 10.66
C ARG A 94 -0.09 4.83 10.84
N ASP A 95 -0.44 5.91 11.55
CA ASP A 95 -1.83 6.31 11.80
C ASP A 95 -2.57 6.71 10.51
N CYS A 96 -1.88 7.37 9.58
CA CYS A 96 -2.40 7.71 8.27
C CYS A 96 -2.66 6.46 7.43
N ALA A 97 -1.71 5.50 7.44
CA ALA A 97 -1.83 4.24 6.71
C ALA A 97 -2.99 3.38 7.25
N VAL A 98 -3.11 3.24 8.58
CA VAL A 98 -4.24 2.56 9.22
C VAL A 98 -5.56 3.23 8.84
N TYR A 99 -5.64 4.56 8.94
CA TYR A 99 -6.85 5.27 8.52
C TYR A 99 -7.23 4.98 7.07
N ALA A 100 -6.27 5.01 6.14
CA ALA A 100 -6.52 4.70 4.74
C ALA A 100 -7.07 3.27 4.56
N ALA A 101 -6.48 2.27 5.22
CA ALA A 101 -6.93 0.88 5.16
C ALA A 101 -8.37 0.68 5.68
N ILE A 102 -8.82 1.49 6.64
CA ILE A 102 -10.18 1.39 7.21
C ILE A 102 -11.20 2.39 6.69
N ALA A 103 -10.79 3.39 5.91
CA ALA A 103 -11.67 4.47 5.44
C ALA A 103 -11.78 4.58 3.92
N CYS A 104 -10.79 4.10 3.17
CA CYS A 104 -10.75 4.23 1.72
C CYS A 104 -11.82 3.35 1.06
N PRO A 105 -12.76 3.92 0.28
CA PRO A 105 -13.79 3.12 -0.39
C PRO A 105 -13.24 2.04 -1.33
N PHE A 106 -12.07 2.28 -1.93
CA PHE A 106 -11.42 1.29 -2.80
C PHE A 106 -10.92 0.07 -2.02
N LEU A 107 -10.39 0.27 -0.81
CA LEU A 107 -9.85 -0.80 0.02
C LEU A 107 -10.94 -1.50 0.85
N THR A 108 -11.96 -0.75 1.29
CA THR A 108 -13.00 -1.30 2.17
C THR A 108 -14.20 -1.88 1.43
N THR A 109 -14.24 -1.78 0.09
CA THR A 109 -15.34 -2.33 -0.71
C THR A 109 -14.82 -3.50 -1.55
N PRO A 110 -15.22 -4.74 -1.23
CA PRO A 110 -14.80 -5.91 -2.00
C PRO A 110 -15.14 -5.78 -3.48
N GLY A 111 -14.21 -6.18 -4.35
CA GLY A 111 -14.42 -6.19 -5.80
C GLY A 111 -14.48 -4.81 -6.47
N MET A 112 -14.20 -3.71 -5.74
CA MET A 112 -14.10 -2.38 -6.33
C MET A 112 -13.05 -2.38 -7.44
N ARG A 113 -13.43 -1.91 -8.64
CA ARG A 113 -12.55 -1.86 -9.82
C ARG A 113 -11.95 -0.47 -9.99
N ARG A 114 -10.68 -0.43 -10.42
CA ARG A 114 -10.05 0.81 -10.85
C ARG A 114 -10.71 1.26 -12.15
N ARG A 115 -10.97 2.57 -12.25
CA ARG A 115 -11.41 3.18 -13.51
C ARG A 115 -10.19 3.38 -14.39
N PRO A 116 -10.27 3.11 -15.71
CA PRO A 116 -9.14 3.32 -16.61
C PRO A 116 -8.77 4.81 -16.66
N ILE A 117 -7.49 5.08 -16.94
CA ILE A 117 -6.98 6.43 -17.18
C ILE A 117 -6.96 6.62 -18.70
N GLU A 118 -8.07 7.14 -19.23
CA GLU A 118 -8.23 7.42 -20.66
C GLU A 118 -8.29 8.92 -20.90
N GLY A 119 -7.64 9.39 -21.96
CA GLY A 119 -7.72 10.79 -22.39
C GLY A 119 -7.06 11.80 -21.44
N ILE A 120 -6.22 11.34 -20.50
CA ILE A 120 -5.44 12.21 -19.61
C ILE A 120 -3.99 12.25 -20.11
N PRO A 121 -3.54 13.38 -20.67
CA PRO A 121 -2.15 13.54 -21.12
C PRO A 121 -1.15 13.31 -19.99
N ASP A 122 0.09 12.97 -20.36
CA ASP A 122 1.25 12.92 -19.47
C ASP A 122 1.16 11.96 -18.27
N THR A 123 0.32 10.92 -18.37
CA THR A 123 0.28 9.84 -17.38
C THR A 123 1.32 8.78 -17.71
N VAL A 124 2.05 8.33 -16.67
CA VAL A 124 3.10 7.33 -16.79
C VAL A 124 2.75 6.16 -15.89
N GLN A 125 2.89 4.94 -16.40
CA GLN A 125 2.73 3.74 -15.59
C GLN A 125 3.92 3.60 -14.63
N PRO A 126 3.69 3.21 -13.37
CA PRO A 126 4.80 2.91 -12.48
C PRO A 126 5.57 1.69 -13.01
N ASP A 127 6.85 1.61 -12.63
CA ASP A 127 7.66 0.42 -12.89
C ASP A 127 7.04 -0.85 -12.31
N GLY A 128 7.43 -1.99 -12.88
CA GLY A 128 6.91 -3.31 -12.49
C GLY A 128 5.58 -3.67 -13.17
N VAL A 129 4.98 -4.77 -12.73
CA VAL A 129 3.70 -5.27 -13.25
C VAL A 129 2.61 -5.03 -12.22
N MET A 130 1.64 -4.18 -12.55
CA MET A 130 0.50 -3.93 -11.67
C MET A 130 -0.46 -5.13 -11.68
N ILE A 131 -0.68 -5.73 -10.52
CA ILE A 131 -1.75 -6.72 -10.33
C ILE A 131 -3.07 -5.97 -10.14
N GLU A 132 -3.90 -5.93 -11.18
CA GLU A 132 -5.11 -5.07 -11.21
C GLU A 132 -6.25 -5.53 -10.30
N ARG A 133 -6.21 -6.78 -9.83
CA ARG A 133 -7.25 -7.37 -8.98
C ARG A 133 -7.39 -6.62 -7.65
N ASN A 134 -8.61 -6.53 -7.13
CA ASN A 134 -8.85 -6.14 -5.74
C ASN A 134 -8.92 -7.42 -4.89
N PRO A 135 -7.91 -7.69 -4.05
CA PRO A 135 -7.83 -8.93 -3.29
C PRO A 135 -8.77 -8.96 -2.07
N GLY A 136 -9.55 -7.90 -1.82
CA GLY A 136 -10.44 -7.80 -0.66
C GLY A 136 -9.73 -7.57 0.68
N VAL A 137 -8.39 -7.59 0.68
CA VAL A 137 -7.53 -7.42 1.84
C VAL A 137 -6.48 -6.35 1.57
N ALA A 138 -6.26 -5.47 2.54
CA ALA A 138 -5.17 -4.50 2.56
C ALA A 138 -4.25 -4.77 3.75
N LEU A 139 -2.96 -4.48 3.57
CA LEU A 139 -1.93 -4.60 4.60
C LEU A 139 -1.35 -3.23 4.90
N VAL A 140 -1.33 -2.86 6.19
CA VAL A 140 -0.46 -1.81 6.69
C VAL A 140 0.85 -2.46 7.14
N TRP A 141 1.88 -2.25 6.33
CA TRP A 141 3.24 -2.74 6.54
C TRP A 141 4.07 -1.69 7.27
N VAL A 142 4.46 -1.95 8.52
CA VAL A 142 5.27 -1.00 9.30
C VAL A 142 6.70 -1.51 9.37
N THR A 143 7.65 -0.68 8.96
CA THR A 143 9.08 -0.97 8.96
C THR A 143 9.89 0.23 9.48
N ASN A 144 11.13 -0.01 9.86
CA ASN A 144 12.05 1.04 10.32
C ASN A 144 12.98 1.52 9.20
N THR A 145 12.96 0.85 8.05
CA THR A 145 13.85 1.12 6.94
C THR A 145 13.18 0.81 5.61
N TRP A 146 13.67 1.42 4.55
CA TRP A 146 13.28 1.15 3.19
C TRP A 146 14.37 1.70 2.28
N ARG A 147 14.41 1.21 1.04
CA ARG A 147 15.31 1.71 0.01
C ARG A 147 14.58 1.84 -1.31
N MET A 148 14.98 2.81 -2.13
CA MET A 148 14.59 2.77 -3.55
C MET A 148 15.40 1.68 -4.24
N ILE A 149 14.76 0.92 -5.11
CA ILE A 149 15.43 -0.10 -5.93
C ILE A 149 16.24 0.64 -7.00
N PRO A 150 17.57 0.42 -7.12
CA PRO A 150 18.39 1.12 -8.09
C PRO A 150 17.88 0.96 -9.52
N GLY A 151 17.80 2.05 -10.27
CA GLY A 151 17.30 2.05 -11.65
C GLY A 151 15.78 1.98 -11.79
N HIS A 152 15.05 1.84 -10.67
CA HIS A 152 13.60 1.73 -10.67
C HIS A 152 12.94 2.78 -9.76
N ALA A 153 11.79 3.28 -10.20
CA ALA A 153 10.83 3.95 -9.34
C ALA A 153 10.03 2.89 -8.56
N LEU A 154 10.71 2.14 -7.70
CA LEU A 154 10.12 1.16 -6.78
C LEU A 154 10.83 1.20 -5.43
N PHE A 155 10.14 0.77 -4.40
CA PHE A 155 10.64 0.71 -3.03
C PHE A 155 10.72 -0.73 -2.57
N ASP A 156 11.87 -1.11 -2.04
CA ASP A 156 12.03 -2.29 -1.21
C ASP A 156 11.71 -1.90 0.24
N VAL A 157 10.70 -2.56 0.80
CA VAL A 157 10.12 -2.24 2.12
C VAL A 157 10.71 -3.06 3.27
N ASP A 158 11.76 -3.83 3.00
CA ASP A 158 12.48 -4.69 3.96
C ASP A 158 11.54 -5.62 4.75
N GLU A 159 11.96 -6.09 5.93
CA GLU A 159 11.12 -6.80 6.89
C GLU A 159 10.23 -5.86 7.71
N PRO A 160 9.01 -6.29 8.07
CA PRO A 160 8.13 -5.49 8.89
C PRO A 160 8.52 -5.63 10.36
N ALA A 161 8.46 -4.52 11.10
CA ALA A 161 8.35 -4.55 12.55
C ALA A 161 6.91 -4.89 13.00
N GLU A 162 5.92 -4.65 12.14
CA GLU A 162 4.51 -4.93 12.40
C GLU A 162 3.75 -5.07 11.07
N ALA A 163 2.84 -6.05 11.01
CA ALA A 163 1.93 -6.28 9.89
C ALA A 163 0.48 -6.21 10.39
N LEU A 164 -0.30 -5.27 9.86
CA LEU A 164 -1.72 -5.10 10.22
C LEU A 164 -2.60 -5.34 9.00
N TRP A 165 -3.37 -6.42 9.04
CA TRP A 165 -4.24 -6.82 7.94
C TRP A 165 -5.67 -6.33 8.14
N PHE A 166 -6.28 -5.82 7.06
CA PHE A 166 -7.63 -5.29 7.07
C PHE A 166 -8.45 -5.85 5.91
N ALA A 167 -9.71 -6.17 6.17
CA ALA A 167 -10.71 -6.55 5.18
C ALA A 167 -11.97 -5.74 5.48
N GLU A 168 -12.56 -5.11 4.46
CA GLU A 168 -13.80 -4.31 4.62
C GLU A 168 -13.72 -3.19 5.69
N GLY A 169 -12.50 -2.76 6.02
CA GLY A 169 -12.19 -1.77 7.03
C GLY A 169 -12.32 -2.23 8.50
N ARG A 170 -12.29 -3.55 8.74
CA ARG A 170 -12.04 -4.19 10.04
C ARG A 170 -10.74 -5.00 9.97
N PRO A 171 -10.16 -5.45 11.11
CA PRO A 171 -9.09 -6.44 11.07
C PRO A 171 -9.50 -7.67 10.24
N ALA A 172 -8.60 -8.12 9.37
CA ALA A 172 -8.81 -9.33 8.58
C ALA A 172 -8.52 -10.58 9.42
N THR A 173 -9.19 -11.67 9.07
CA THR A 173 -8.94 -13.00 9.64
C THR A 173 -7.76 -13.69 8.94
N HIS A 174 -7.18 -14.70 9.58
CA HIS A 174 -6.16 -15.56 8.97
C HIS A 174 -6.62 -16.11 7.60
N ALA A 175 -7.83 -16.66 7.54
CA ALA A 175 -8.39 -17.26 6.32
C ALA A 175 -8.57 -16.24 5.17
N GLU A 176 -9.02 -15.03 5.48
CA GLU A 176 -9.15 -13.96 4.47
C GLU A 176 -7.78 -13.58 3.88
N VAL A 177 -6.76 -13.44 4.73
CA VAL A 177 -5.41 -13.08 4.29
C VAL A 177 -4.79 -14.22 3.47
N LEU A 178 -4.87 -15.46 3.96
CA LEU A 178 -4.32 -16.63 3.28
C LEU A 178 -4.95 -16.79 1.88
N ALA A 179 -6.28 -16.74 1.79
CA ALA A 179 -6.99 -16.82 0.50
C ALA A 179 -6.58 -15.69 -0.46
N ALA A 180 -6.36 -14.48 0.07
CA ALA A 180 -5.91 -13.33 -0.72
C ALA A 180 -4.47 -13.52 -1.25
N ILE A 181 -3.55 -14.07 -0.45
CA ILE A 181 -2.18 -14.38 -0.91
C ILE A 181 -2.22 -15.52 -1.94
N ASP A 182 -2.84 -16.66 -1.60
CA ASP A 182 -2.84 -17.86 -2.44
C ASP A 182 -3.40 -17.61 -3.84
N SER A 183 -4.49 -16.83 -3.92
CA SER A 183 -5.10 -16.47 -5.20
C SER A 183 -4.23 -15.54 -6.06
N GLY A 184 -3.17 -14.94 -5.51
CA GLY A 184 -2.25 -14.07 -6.24
C GLY A 184 -0.89 -14.70 -6.53
N MET A 185 -0.51 -15.75 -5.81
CA MET A 185 0.73 -16.48 -6.04
C MET A 185 0.94 -16.95 -7.49
N PRO A 186 -0.09 -17.41 -8.23
CA PRO A 186 0.10 -17.77 -9.64
C PRO A 186 0.73 -16.67 -10.49
N VAL A 187 0.39 -15.40 -10.24
CA VAL A 187 0.94 -14.24 -10.98
C VAL A 187 2.44 -14.07 -10.69
N LEU A 188 2.86 -14.24 -9.44
CA LEU A 188 4.28 -14.16 -9.09
C LEU A 188 5.06 -15.37 -9.57
N ARG A 189 4.46 -16.57 -9.58
CA ARG A 189 5.08 -17.78 -10.11
C ARG A 189 5.32 -17.65 -11.61
N GLU A 190 4.32 -17.19 -12.37
CA GLU A 190 4.45 -16.92 -13.81
C GLU A 190 5.57 -15.90 -14.09
N ALA A 191 5.67 -14.83 -13.28
CA ALA A 191 6.76 -13.86 -13.41
C ALA A 191 8.13 -14.48 -13.09
N ALA A 192 8.24 -15.32 -12.06
CA ALA A 192 9.48 -16.01 -11.71
C ALA A 192 9.90 -17.03 -12.78
N GLU A 193 8.95 -17.70 -13.42
CA GLU A 193 9.21 -18.63 -14.54
C GLU A 193 9.77 -17.92 -15.78
N GLN A 194 9.52 -16.62 -15.92
CA GLN A 194 10.02 -15.78 -17.00
C GLN A 194 11.35 -15.09 -16.67
N ASP A 195 11.91 -15.32 -15.48
CA ASP A 195 13.20 -14.75 -15.08
C ASP A 195 14.35 -15.36 -15.91
N ASN A 196 15.51 -14.71 -15.90
CA ASN A 196 16.72 -15.24 -16.54
C ASN A 196 17.25 -16.48 -15.81
N ASP A 197 16.93 -16.64 -14.51
CA ASP A 197 17.19 -17.85 -13.72
C ASP A 197 15.90 -18.31 -12.99
N PRO A 198 15.01 -19.04 -13.69
CA PRO A 198 13.72 -19.45 -13.13
C PRO A 198 13.82 -20.33 -11.88
N GLU A 199 14.83 -21.20 -11.79
CA GLU A 199 14.99 -22.10 -10.65
C GLU A 199 15.31 -21.29 -9.38
N ALA A 200 16.28 -20.37 -9.47
CA ALA A 200 16.63 -19.50 -8.37
C ALA A 200 15.48 -18.56 -7.99
N ALA A 201 14.78 -17.99 -8.98
CA ALA A 201 13.64 -17.10 -8.76
C ALA A 201 12.47 -17.80 -8.06
N LEU A 202 12.14 -19.02 -8.47
CA LEU A 202 11.09 -19.83 -7.83
C LEU A 202 11.47 -20.22 -6.40
N ALA A 203 12.72 -20.64 -6.17
CA ALA A 203 13.22 -20.97 -4.83
C ALA A 203 13.18 -19.75 -3.88
N TYR A 204 13.56 -18.57 -4.39
CA TYR A 204 13.44 -17.31 -3.65
C TYR A 204 11.99 -16.97 -3.35
N LEU A 205 11.10 -17.10 -4.34
CA LEU A 205 9.67 -16.83 -4.18
C LEU A 205 9.03 -17.74 -3.13
N ASP A 206 9.37 -19.03 -3.09
CA ASP A 206 8.85 -19.97 -2.09
C ASP A 206 9.31 -19.60 -0.67
N GLN A 207 10.57 -19.17 -0.50
CA GLN A 207 11.06 -18.65 0.79
C GLN A 207 10.30 -17.39 1.21
N GLN A 208 10.08 -16.46 0.28
CA GLN A 208 9.35 -15.23 0.54
C GLN A 208 7.87 -15.47 0.85
N TYR A 209 7.25 -16.47 0.22
CA TYR A 209 5.89 -16.90 0.53
C TYR A 209 5.82 -17.46 1.96
N ALA A 210 6.73 -18.35 2.36
CA ALA A 210 6.80 -18.86 3.73
C ALA A 210 6.95 -17.72 4.76
N ARG A 211 7.82 -16.75 4.49
CA ARG A 211 7.99 -15.57 5.35
C ARG A 211 6.75 -14.67 5.40
N ALA A 212 5.99 -14.58 4.31
CA ALA A 212 4.72 -13.86 4.31
C ALA A 212 3.66 -14.57 5.15
N GLN A 213 3.67 -15.91 5.19
CA GLN A 213 2.75 -16.70 6.03
C GLN A 213 2.97 -16.46 7.53
N GLU A 214 4.20 -16.20 7.97
CA GLU A 214 4.52 -15.84 9.36
C GLU A 214 3.90 -14.51 9.80
N LEU A 215 3.47 -13.68 8.85
CA LEU A 215 2.89 -12.36 9.11
C LEU A 215 1.35 -12.39 9.17
N LEU A 216 0.72 -13.55 8.98
CA LEU A 216 -0.74 -13.64 9.01
C LEU A 216 -1.26 -13.38 10.43
N PRO A 217 -2.50 -12.85 10.56
CA PRO A 217 -3.18 -12.78 11.85
C PRO A 217 -3.23 -14.16 12.51
N ALA A 218 -3.11 -14.21 13.84
CA ALA A 218 -3.26 -15.47 14.57
C ALA A 218 -4.60 -16.14 14.23
N GLU A 219 -4.59 -17.46 14.07
CA GLU A 219 -5.82 -18.22 13.92
C GLU A 219 -6.69 -18.01 15.16
N THR A 220 -7.92 -17.54 14.95
CA THR A 220 -8.86 -17.44 16.05
C THR A 220 -9.24 -18.87 16.43
N ALA A 221 -8.83 -19.32 17.61
CA ALA A 221 -9.26 -20.62 18.12
C ALA A 221 -10.79 -20.66 18.10
N VAL A 222 -11.34 -21.58 17.31
CA VAL A 222 -12.79 -21.83 17.30
C VAL A 222 -13.13 -22.41 18.67
N GLY A 223 -13.74 -21.59 19.52
CA GLY A 223 -14.34 -22.01 20.79
C GLY A 223 -15.67 -22.71 20.57
#